data_AF-X8BIJ7-F1
#
_entry.id   AF-X8BIJ7-F1
#
_cell.length_a   1.000
_cell.length_b   1.000
_cell.length_c   1.000
_cell.angle_alpha   90.00
_cell.angle_beta   90.00
_cell.angle_gamma   90.00
#
_symmetry.space_group_name_H-M   'P 1'
#
loop_
_entity.id
_entity.type
_entity.pdbx_description
1 polymer ?
#
loop_
_entity_poly.entity_id
_entity_poly.type
_entity_poly.pdbx_seq_one_letter_code
_entity_poly.pdbx_strand_id
1 'polypeptide(L)'
;MLCVAAIALGAAIWSAHRDEVAERSYQSRVLQTAADWTGVLINMTSDNVDASLQRLHDGTVGELNVDFDAAVRPYREVVQRLKSRSTGRIEAVAIESVHHDPDAAPGARQPAPGLPPVASRTDTVMVVATSVAENVGGKPQTVHWNLRLDVSDVDGKLLISQLGSIR
;
A
#
# COMPACT_ATOMS: atom_id res chain seq x y z
N MET A 1 -31.96 -39.03 -4.18
CA MET A 1 -31.83 -37.64 -4.70
C MET A 1 -31.60 -36.63 -3.58
N LEU A 2 -32.45 -36.59 -2.53
CA LEU A 2 -32.30 -35.63 -1.41
C LEU A 2 -30.92 -35.62 -0.72
N CYS A 3 -30.31 -36.78 -0.46
CA CYS A 3 -29.00 -36.83 0.20
C CYS A 3 -27.86 -36.27 -0.68
N VAL A 4 -27.90 -36.52 -1.99
CA VAL A 4 -26.91 -35.98 -2.95
C VAL A 4 -27.05 -34.46 -3.04
N ALA A 5 -28.29 -33.95 -3.08
CA ALA A 5 -28.55 -32.52 -3.08
C ALA A 5 -28.05 -31.83 -1.78
N ALA A 6 -28.28 -32.44 -0.62
CA ALA A 6 -27.80 -31.91 0.66
C ALA A 6 -26.27 -31.86 0.74
N ILE A 7 -25.57 -32.89 0.26
CA ILE A 7 -24.10 -32.91 0.21
C ILE A 7 -23.58 -31.84 -0.74
N ALA A 8 -24.17 -31.70 -1.93
CA ALA A 8 -23.80 -30.67 -2.90
C ALA A 8 -23.97 -29.26 -2.33
N LEU A 9 -25.08 -28.99 -1.63
CA LEU A 9 -25.32 -27.70 -0.97
C LEU A 9 -24.33 -27.44 0.16
N GLY A 10 -24.04 -28.44 1.00
CA GLY A 10 -23.03 -28.31 2.06
C GLY A 10 -21.64 -28.00 1.51
N ALA A 11 -21.26 -28.66 0.41
CA ALA A 11 -20.00 -28.39 -0.27
C ALA A 11 -19.93 -26.98 -0.88
N ALA A 12 -21.03 -26.51 -1.50
CA ALA A 12 -21.11 -25.17 -2.06
C ALA A 12 -21.00 -24.07 -0.98
N ILE A 13 -21.71 -24.23 0.14
CA ILE A 13 -21.65 -23.30 1.28
C ILE A 13 -20.23 -23.26 1.87
N TRP A 14 -19.60 -24.43 2.02
CA TRP A 14 -18.23 -24.51 2.53
C TRP A 14 -17.22 -23.84 1.60
N SER A 15 -17.33 -24.05 0.28
CA SER A 15 -16.48 -23.38 -0.71
C SER A 15 -16.65 -21.86 -0.63
N ALA A 16 -17.90 -21.39 -0.71
CA ALA A 16 -18.20 -19.96 -0.64
C ALA A 16 -17.67 -19.32 0.66
N HIS A 17 -17.82 -20.01 1.79
CA HIS A 17 -17.30 -19.52 3.07
C HIS A 17 -15.78 -19.48 3.10
N ARG A 18 -15.11 -20.50 2.53
CA ARG A 18 -13.65 -20.54 2.44
C ARG A 18 -13.12 -19.42 1.54
N ASP A 19 -13.80 -19.15 0.43
CA ASP A 19 -13.44 -18.07 -0.50
C ASP A 19 -13.61 -16.70 0.15
N GLU A 20 -14.69 -16.50 0.91
CA GLU A 20 -14.92 -15.27 1.66
C GLU A 20 -13.86 -15.02 2.74
N VAL A 21 -13.45 -16.07 3.47
CA VAL A 21 -12.37 -15.98 4.46
C VAL A 21 -11.03 -15.68 3.79
N ALA A 22 -10.75 -16.31 2.64
CA ALA A 22 -9.54 -16.07 1.87
C ALA A 22 -9.48 -14.61 1.37
N GLU A 23 -10.59 -14.09 0.83
CA GLU A 23 -10.68 -12.71 0.34
C GLU A 23 -10.48 -11.70 1.48
N ARG A 24 -11.13 -11.89 2.63
CA ARG A 24 -10.93 -11.03 3.80
C ARG A 24 -9.49 -11.06 4.30
N SER A 25 -8.88 -12.25 4.33
CA SER A 25 -7.47 -12.39 4.72
C SER A 25 -6.55 -11.67 3.74
N TYR A 26 -6.83 -11.76 2.44
CA TYR A 26 -6.07 -11.07 1.40
C TYR A 26 -6.21 -9.55 1.54
N GLN A 27 -7.42 -9.02 1.66
CA GLN A 27 -7.67 -7.60 1.87
C GLN A 27 -6.99 -7.08 3.14
N SER A 28 -6.99 -7.86 4.23
CA SER A 28 -6.28 -7.51 5.45
C SER A 28 -4.77 -7.38 5.23
N ARG A 29 -4.18 -8.28 4.44
CA ARG A 29 -2.77 -8.20 4.05
C ARG A 29 -2.49 -6.99 3.18
N VAL A 30 -3.36 -6.66 2.23
CA VAL A 30 -3.25 -5.45 1.39
C VAL A 30 -3.22 -4.19 2.23
N LEU A 31 -4.19 -4.05 3.16
CA LEU A 31 -4.24 -2.93 4.10
C LEU A 31 -2.97 -2.86 4.95
N GLN A 32 -2.50 -4.00 5.45
CA GLN A 32 -1.29 -4.08 6.26
C GLN A 32 -0.03 -3.70 5.46
N THR A 33 0.13 -4.18 4.22
CA THR A 33 1.26 -3.81 3.36
C THR A 33 1.31 -2.30 3.12
N ALA A 34 0.17 -1.67 2.84
CA ALA A 34 0.07 -0.22 2.68
C ALA A 34 0.39 0.53 3.98
N ALA A 35 -0.10 0.03 5.12
CA ALA A 35 0.16 0.60 6.44
C ALA A 35 1.65 0.52 6.81
N ASP A 36 2.26 -0.67 6.67
CA ASP A 36 3.67 -0.91 7.00
C ASP A 36 4.59 -0.04 6.14
N TRP A 37 4.30 0.03 4.83
CA TRP A 37 5.06 0.88 3.91
C TRP A 37 4.94 2.36 4.27
N THR A 38 3.72 2.84 4.54
CA THR A 38 3.50 4.24 4.97
C THR A 38 4.15 4.52 6.33
N GLY A 39 4.13 3.54 7.23
CA GLY A 39 4.75 3.64 8.56
C GLY A 39 6.24 3.94 8.49
N VAL A 40 6.95 3.31 7.56
CA VAL A 40 8.38 3.59 7.29
C VAL A 40 8.58 5.02 6.81
N LEU A 41 7.73 5.49 5.88
CA LEU A 41 7.80 6.84 5.33
C LEU A 41 7.60 7.92 6.41
N ILE A 42 6.53 7.82 7.21
CA ILE A 42 6.14 8.87 8.17
C ILE A 42 6.99 8.90 9.44
N ASN A 43 7.73 7.82 9.75
CA ASN A 43 8.63 7.72 10.91
C ASN A 43 10.11 7.81 10.51
N MET A 44 10.41 8.33 9.33
CA MET A 44 11.78 8.48 8.88
C MET A 44 12.50 9.62 9.61
N THR A 45 13.76 9.37 9.95
CA THR A 45 14.64 10.31 10.65
C THR A 45 16.01 10.34 9.98
N SER A 46 16.83 11.33 10.30
CA SER A 46 18.21 11.37 9.81
C SER A 46 19.07 10.18 10.24
N ASP A 47 18.67 9.46 11.30
CA ASP A 47 19.42 8.32 11.82
C ASP A 47 19.13 7.02 11.05
N ASN A 48 17.95 6.91 10.43
CA ASN A 48 17.49 5.70 9.74
C ASN A 48 17.17 5.92 8.25
N VAL A 49 17.37 7.13 7.71
CA VAL A 49 16.96 7.51 6.36
C VAL A 49 17.41 6.53 5.27
N ASP A 50 18.65 6.05 5.31
CA ASP A 50 19.15 5.15 4.28
C ASP A 50 18.49 3.77 4.36
N ALA A 51 18.37 3.21 5.57
CA ALA A 51 17.70 1.93 5.78
C ALA A 51 16.19 2.01 5.49
N SER A 52 15.54 3.12 5.83
CA SER A 52 14.12 3.36 5.55
C SER A 52 13.87 3.49 4.04
N LEU A 53 14.70 4.25 3.32
CA LEU A 53 14.60 4.38 1.86
C LEU A 53 14.84 3.04 1.16
N GLN A 54 15.81 2.24 1.62
CA GLN A 54 16.00 0.89 1.10
C GLN A 54 14.77 0.01 1.35
N ARG A 55 14.17 0.05 2.55
CA ARG A 55 12.95 -0.69 2.86
C ARG A 55 11.77 -0.28 2.00
N LEU A 56 11.61 1.03 1.74
CA LEU A 56 10.56 1.55 0.88
C LEU A 56 10.76 1.07 -0.57
N HIS A 57 12.00 1.08 -1.07
CA HIS A 57 12.37 0.56 -2.38
C HIS A 57 12.12 -0.95 -2.49
N ASP A 58 12.53 -1.74 -1.51
CA ASP A 58 12.31 -3.21 -1.49
C ASP A 58 10.82 -3.58 -1.41
N GLY A 59 9.99 -2.63 -0.97
CA GLY A 59 8.54 -2.71 -0.90
C GLY A 59 7.81 -2.23 -2.15
N THR A 60 8.51 -1.75 -3.20
CA THR A 60 7.89 -1.27 -4.44
C THR A 60 8.11 -2.21 -5.62
N VAL A 61 7.31 -2.06 -6.67
CA VAL A 61 7.45 -2.78 -7.94
C VAL A 61 7.05 -1.89 -9.12
N GLY A 62 7.41 -2.31 -10.35
CA GLY A 62 7.08 -1.58 -11.57
C GLY A 62 7.91 -0.30 -11.73
N GLU A 63 7.37 0.67 -12.46
CA GLU A 63 8.04 1.95 -12.73
C GLU A 63 8.37 2.73 -11.44
N LEU A 64 7.50 2.66 -10.42
CA LEU A 64 7.76 3.27 -9.11
C LEU A 64 9.07 2.76 -8.49
N ASN A 65 9.39 1.48 -8.64
CA ASN A 65 10.64 0.91 -8.15
C ASN A 65 11.84 1.42 -8.97
N VAL A 66 11.74 1.35 -10.30
CA VAL A 66 12.79 1.78 -11.23
C VAL A 66 13.22 3.24 -10.97
N ASP A 67 12.24 4.12 -10.76
CA ASP A 67 12.49 5.56 -10.60
C ASP A 67 12.73 5.99 -9.15
N PHE A 68 12.59 5.06 -8.19
CA PHE A 68 12.57 5.38 -6.77
C PHE A 68 13.82 6.14 -6.32
N ASP A 69 15.01 5.61 -6.64
CA ASP A 69 16.30 6.16 -6.20
C ASP A 69 16.55 7.57 -6.72
N ALA A 70 16.07 7.88 -7.92
CA ALA A 70 16.16 9.21 -8.50
C ALA A 70 15.19 10.17 -7.81
N ALA A 71 13.96 9.73 -7.55
CA ALA A 71 12.90 10.55 -6.96
C ALA A 71 13.19 10.94 -5.50
N VAL A 72 13.77 10.04 -4.70
CA VAL A 72 13.96 10.26 -3.25
C VAL A 72 15.26 11.00 -2.89
N ARG A 73 16.19 11.17 -3.84
CA ARG A 73 17.50 11.77 -3.58
C ARG A 73 17.43 13.19 -2.98
N PRO A 74 16.63 14.13 -3.52
CA PRO A 74 16.53 15.47 -2.94
C PRO A 74 15.97 15.44 -1.51
N TYR A 75 15.03 14.53 -1.24
CA TYR A 75 14.43 14.38 0.08
C TYR A 75 15.42 13.84 1.10
N ARG A 76 16.24 12.83 0.73
CA ARG A 76 17.33 12.29 1.57
C ARG A 76 18.26 13.41 2.04
N GLU A 77 18.70 14.26 1.13
CA GLU A 77 19.61 15.38 1.42
C GLU A 77 19.00 16.37 2.43
N VAL A 78 17.71 16.68 2.28
CA VAL A 78 16.99 17.57 3.20
C VAL A 78 16.90 16.98 4.60
N VAL A 79 16.47 15.71 4.73
CA VAL A 79 16.34 15.03 6.02
C VAL A 79 17.68 14.96 6.75
N GLN A 80 18.77 14.63 6.03
CA GLN A 80 20.11 14.56 6.61
C GLN A 80 20.63 15.93 7.04
N ARG A 81 20.45 16.96 6.21
CA ARG A 81 20.92 18.32 6.50
C ARG A 81 20.19 18.96 7.68
N LEU A 82 18.88 18.74 7.78
CA LEU A 82 18.07 19.30 8.85
C LEU A 82 18.15 18.50 10.16
N LYS A 83 18.84 17.34 10.14
CA LYS A 83 18.84 16.37 11.25
C LYS A 83 17.41 16.10 11.72
N SER A 84 16.53 15.90 10.75
CA SER A 84 15.10 15.82 10.97
C SER A 84 14.72 14.53 11.70
N ARG A 85 13.83 14.64 12.67
CA ARG A 85 13.21 13.51 13.35
C ARG A 85 11.70 13.60 13.12
N SER A 86 11.13 12.59 12.45
CA SER A 86 9.69 12.46 12.30
C SER A 86 9.16 11.34 13.19
N THR A 87 8.06 11.59 13.89
CA THR A 87 7.27 10.55 14.54
C THR A 87 5.84 10.66 14.06
N GLY A 88 5.31 9.58 13.49
CA GLY A 88 4.02 9.56 12.83
C GLY A 88 3.13 8.40 13.24
N ARG A 89 1.83 8.64 13.17
CA ARG A 89 0.79 7.66 13.42
C ARG A 89 -0.16 7.61 12.24
N ILE A 90 -0.53 6.40 11.86
CA ILE A 90 -1.56 6.15 10.86
C ILE A 90 -2.91 6.28 11.57
N GLU A 91 -3.79 7.11 11.01
CA GLU A 91 -5.14 7.34 11.54
C GLU A 91 -6.15 6.41 10.88
N ALA A 92 -6.01 6.18 9.57
CA ALA A 92 -6.91 5.33 8.81
C ALA A 92 -6.22 4.69 7.61
N VAL A 93 -6.65 3.47 7.26
CA VAL A 93 -6.28 2.74 6.05
C VAL A 93 -7.54 2.09 5.50
N ALA A 94 -7.84 2.28 4.21
CA ALA A 94 -9.02 1.71 3.58
C ALA A 94 -8.73 1.35 2.12
N ILE A 95 -9.27 0.22 1.66
CA ILE A 95 -9.27 -0.12 0.23
C ILE A 95 -10.31 0.77 -0.45
N GLU A 96 -9.91 1.44 -1.54
CA GLU A 96 -10.84 2.16 -2.41
C GLU A 96 -11.71 1.11 -3.11
N SER A 97 -12.96 0.95 -2.64
CA SER A 97 -13.90 0.06 -3.29
C SER A 97 -14.28 0.65 -4.65
N VAL A 98 -13.78 0.06 -5.73
CA VAL A 98 -14.36 0.28 -7.05
C VAL A 98 -15.73 -0.40 -7.03
N HIS A 99 -16.80 0.38 -7.03
CA HIS A 99 -18.13 -0.17 -7.33
C HIS A 99 -17.98 -0.86 -8.68
N HIS A 100 -18.13 -2.19 -8.73
CA HIS A 100 -18.13 -2.92 -9.98
C HIS A 100 -19.41 -2.53 -10.69
N ASP A 101 -19.34 -1.46 -11.50
CA ASP A 101 -20.38 -1.16 -12.45
C ASP A 101 -20.34 -2.30 -13.48
N PRO A 102 -21.38 -3.14 -13.56
CA PRO A 102 -21.41 -4.26 -14.50
C PRO A 102 -21.36 -3.81 -15.97
N ASP A 103 -21.60 -2.52 -16.23
CA ASP A 103 -21.45 -1.89 -17.56
C ASP A 103 -20.08 -1.20 -17.74
N ALA A 104 -19.23 -1.14 -16.71
CA ALA A 104 -17.86 -0.65 -16.90
C ALA A 104 -17.04 -1.68 -17.68
N ALA A 105 -16.48 -1.23 -18.81
CA ALA A 105 -15.51 -2.00 -19.57
C ALA A 105 -14.40 -2.53 -18.64
N PRO A 106 -13.92 -3.77 -18.81
CA PRO A 106 -12.84 -4.31 -17.98
C PRO A 106 -11.63 -3.38 -18.08
N GLY A 107 -11.25 -2.71 -16.98
CA GLY A 107 -10.06 -1.85 -16.91
C GLY A 107 -10.30 -0.35 -16.72
N ALA A 108 -11.18 0.08 -15.80
CA ALA A 108 -11.39 1.50 -15.49
C ALA A 108 -10.17 2.25 -14.91
N ARG A 109 -9.00 1.61 -14.77
CA ARG A 109 -7.70 2.24 -14.54
C ARG A 109 -6.63 1.37 -15.21
N GLN A 110 -5.73 1.99 -16.00
CA GLN A 110 -4.63 1.25 -16.61
C GLN A 110 -3.74 0.65 -15.50
N PRO A 111 -3.37 -0.64 -15.59
CA PRO A 111 -2.37 -1.23 -14.71
C PRO A 111 -1.12 -0.36 -14.68
N ALA A 112 -0.42 -0.32 -13.55
CA ALA A 112 0.82 0.43 -13.46
C ALA A 112 1.78 0.01 -14.58
N PRO A 113 2.38 0.98 -15.31
CA PRO A 113 3.34 0.64 -16.34
C PRO A 113 4.52 -0.14 -15.75
N GLY A 114 5.05 -1.08 -16.53
CA GLY A 114 6.23 -1.86 -16.13
C GLY A 114 5.98 -2.92 -15.04
N LEU A 115 4.73 -3.28 -14.73
CA LEU A 115 4.46 -4.42 -13.87
C LEU A 115 5.00 -5.73 -14.46
N PRO A 116 5.60 -6.62 -13.65
CA PRO A 116 6.01 -7.95 -14.09
C PRO A 116 4.81 -8.76 -14.64
N PRO A 117 5.03 -9.66 -15.62
CA PRO A 117 3.95 -10.50 -16.19
C PRO A 117 3.25 -11.41 -15.16
N VAL A 118 3.88 -11.65 -14.00
CA VAL A 118 3.33 -12.46 -12.90
C VAL A 118 2.42 -11.67 -11.95
N ALA A 119 2.25 -10.36 -12.17
CA ALA A 119 1.35 -9.55 -11.36
C ALA A 119 -0.11 -9.95 -11.63
N SER A 120 -0.81 -10.45 -10.61
CA SER A 120 -2.14 -11.07 -10.77
C SER A 120 -3.30 -10.16 -10.38
N ARG A 121 -3.09 -9.23 -9.45
CA ARG A 121 -4.13 -8.33 -8.91
C ARG A 121 -3.51 -7.02 -8.43
N THR A 122 -4.26 -5.93 -8.50
CA THR A 122 -3.89 -4.65 -7.89
C THR A 122 -5.09 -4.06 -7.15
N ASP A 123 -4.90 -3.67 -5.91
CA ASP A 123 -5.90 -3.04 -5.05
C ASP A 123 -5.43 -1.63 -4.66
N THR A 124 -6.28 -0.62 -4.85
CA THR A 124 -5.97 0.76 -4.43
C THR A 124 -6.32 0.95 -2.96
N VAL A 125 -5.39 1.52 -2.18
CA VAL A 125 -5.52 1.78 -0.75
C VAL A 125 -5.33 3.27 -0.48
N MET A 126 -6.25 3.85 0.30
CA MET A 126 -6.13 5.19 0.86
C MET A 126 -5.56 5.11 2.27
N VAL A 127 -4.57 5.95 2.56
CA VAL A 127 -3.94 6.06 3.89
C VAL A 127 -4.00 7.51 4.35
N VAL A 128 -4.51 7.70 5.56
CA VAL A 128 -4.48 8.98 6.28
C VAL A 128 -3.57 8.82 7.48
N ALA A 129 -2.57 9.69 7.58
CA ALA A 129 -1.63 9.68 8.69
C ALA A 129 -1.27 11.10 9.12
N THR A 130 -0.79 11.23 10.35
CA THR A 130 -0.23 12.49 10.86
C THR A 130 1.16 12.21 11.42
N SER A 131 2.12 13.08 11.11
CA SER A 131 3.44 13.06 11.76
C SER A 131 3.82 14.42 12.31
N VAL A 132 4.72 14.40 13.28
CA VAL A 132 5.38 15.60 13.80
C VAL A 132 6.84 15.52 13.41
N ALA A 133 7.28 16.51 12.63
CA ALA A 133 8.67 16.68 12.21
C ALA A 133 9.37 17.72 13.08
N GLU A 134 10.47 17.32 13.71
CA GLU A 134 11.32 18.16 14.52
C GLU A 134 12.68 18.31 13.86
N ASN A 135 13.20 19.54 13.81
CA ASN A 135 14.54 19.84 13.31
C ASN A 135 15.33 20.52 14.42
N VAL A 136 16.65 20.31 14.45
CA VAL A 136 17.51 20.91 15.48
C VAL A 136 17.40 22.44 15.44
N GLY A 137 16.92 23.03 16.54
CA GLY A 137 16.72 24.49 16.68
C GLY A 137 15.45 25.05 16.01
N GLY A 138 14.60 24.20 15.44
CA GLY A 138 13.31 24.58 14.84
C GLY A 138 12.12 24.29 15.75
N LYS A 139 10.95 24.86 15.41
CA LYS A 139 9.68 24.47 16.03
C LYS A 139 9.17 23.16 15.41
N PRO A 140 8.58 22.24 16.20
CA PRO A 140 7.90 21.07 15.66
C PRO A 140 6.83 21.46 14.63
N GLN A 141 6.78 20.72 13.52
CA GLN A 141 5.79 20.92 12.45
C GLN A 141 4.94 19.67 12.28
N THR A 142 3.62 19.84 12.35
CA THR A 142 2.67 18.76 12.04
C THR A 142 2.51 18.62 10.54
N VAL A 143 2.69 17.41 10.03
CA VAL A 143 2.50 17.02 8.63
C VAL A 143 1.31 16.08 8.54
N HIS A 144 0.33 16.44 7.70
CA HIS A 144 -0.81 15.60 7.39
C HIS A 144 -0.57 14.89 6.06
N TRP A 145 -0.74 13.57 6.07
CA TRP A 145 -0.49 12.70 4.94
C TRP A 145 -1.82 12.14 4.45
N ASN A 146 -2.15 12.39 3.18
CA ASN A 146 -3.28 11.76 2.49
C ASN A 146 -2.72 11.05 1.25
N LEU A 147 -2.45 9.75 1.39
CA LEU A 147 -1.80 8.95 0.37
C LEU A 147 -2.82 8.05 -0.32
N ARG A 148 -2.61 7.84 -1.61
CA ARG A 148 -3.23 6.78 -2.40
C ARG A 148 -2.11 5.85 -2.90
N LEU A 149 -2.21 4.57 -2.58
CA LEU A 149 -1.23 3.55 -2.92
C LEU A 149 -1.90 2.48 -3.76
N ASP A 150 -1.28 2.04 -4.83
CA ASP A 150 -1.69 0.81 -5.51
C ASP A 150 -0.83 -0.35 -4.99
N VAL A 151 -1.49 -1.40 -4.48
CA VAL A 151 -0.84 -2.60 -3.94
C VAL A 151 -1.06 -3.74 -4.94
N SER A 152 0.01 -4.19 -5.57
CA SER A 152 -0.01 -5.28 -6.55
C SER A 152 0.49 -6.59 -5.93
N ASP A 153 -0.22 -7.68 -6.21
CA ASP A 153 0.23 -9.04 -5.91
C ASP A 153 1.12 -9.55 -7.05
N VAL A 154 2.38 -9.82 -6.72
CA VAL A 154 3.41 -10.36 -7.62
C VAL A 154 3.89 -11.67 -7.02
N ASP A 155 3.42 -12.79 -7.58
CA ASP A 155 3.76 -14.14 -7.13
C ASP A 155 3.49 -14.39 -5.62
N GLY A 156 2.36 -13.89 -5.12
CA GLY A 156 1.95 -14.00 -3.72
C GLY A 156 2.54 -12.91 -2.80
N LYS A 157 3.47 -12.07 -3.30
CA LYS A 157 4.06 -10.95 -2.58
C LYS A 157 3.32 -9.65 -2.92
N LEU A 158 2.80 -8.98 -1.90
CA LEU A 158 2.17 -7.67 -2.04
C LEU A 158 3.22 -6.57 -2.04
N LEU A 159 3.21 -5.72 -3.07
CA LEU A 159 4.18 -4.64 -3.29
C LEU A 159 3.47 -3.36 -3.74
N ILE A 160 4.04 -2.21 -3.41
CA ILE A 160 3.51 -0.91 -3.83
C ILE A 160 3.92 -0.64 -5.28
N SER A 161 2.94 -0.53 -6.19
CA SER A 161 3.19 -0.31 -7.62
C SER A 161 2.98 1.14 -8.05
N GLN A 162 2.15 1.90 -7.33
CA GLN A 162 2.00 3.34 -7.52
C GLN A 162 1.85 4.08 -6.20
N LEU A 163 2.28 5.34 -6.21
CA LEU A 163 2.13 6.30 -5.12
C LEU A 163 1.52 7.60 -5.66
N GLY A 164 0.42 8.03 -5.06
CA GLY A 164 -0.22 9.32 -5.32
C GLY A 164 -0.56 10.06 -4.03
N SER A 165 -0.75 11.37 -4.15
CA SER A 165 -1.29 12.21 -3.07
C SER A 165 -2.74 12.55 -3.36
N ILE A 166 -3.55 12.63 -2.31
CA ILE A 166 -4.91 13.17 -2.36
C ILE A 166 -4.84 14.62 -1.89
N ARG A 167 -5.38 15.54 -2.68
CA ARG A 167 -5.41 16.98 -2.38
C ARG A 167 -6.80 17.39 -1.92
#